data_AF-A0A2W4WSZ8-F1
#
_entry.id   AF-A0A2W4WSZ8-F1
#
_cell.length_a   1.000
_cell.length_b   1.000
_cell.length_c   1.000
_cell.angle_alpha   90.00
_cell.angle_beta   90.00
_cell.angle_gamma   90.00
#
_symmetry.space_group_name_H-M   'P 1'
#
loop_
_entity.id
_entity.type
_entity.pdbx_description
1 polymer ?
#
loop_
_entity_poly.entity_id
_entity_poly.type
_entity_poly.pdbx_seq_one_letter_code
_entity_poly.pdbx_strand_id
1 'polypeptide(L)' 'MGLTNLLRGNRIYLDSNIWIYALENVPEYSSLLVALFELAENGSLTIITSELTLSEVLVRPMALLHK' A
#
# COMPACT_ATOMS: atom_id res chain seq x y z
N MET A 1 -14.60 -11.73 2.85
CA MET A 1 -13.91 -12.40 3.99
C MET A 1 -12.91 -13.38 3.38
N GLY A 2 -11.60 -13.16 3.51
CA GLY A 2 -10.62 -14.05 2.89
C GLY A 2 -9.17 -13.60 3.09
N LEU A 3 -8.74 -12.57 2.35
CA LEU A 3 -7.36 -12.10 2.39
C LEU A 3 -6.98 -11.43 3.72
N THR A 4 -7.82 -10.52 4.21
CA THR A 4 -7.57 -9.78 5.46
C THR A 4 -7.43 -10.67 6.69
N ASN A 5 -8.12 -11.81 6.72
CA ASN A 5 -8.03 -12.75 7.84
C ASN A 5 -6.77 -13.62 7.75
N LEU A 6 -6.31 -13.94 6.53
CA LEU A 6 -5.06 -14.67 6.29
C LEU A 6 -3.84 -13.83 6.71
N LEU A 7 -3.92 -12.51 6.58
CA LEU A 7 -2.80 -11.60 6.82
C LEU A 7 -2.64 -11.20 8.29
N ARG A 8 -3.60 -11.53 9.17
CA ARG A 8 -3.50 -11.21 10.60
C ARG A 8 -2.32 -11.91 11.25
N GLY A 9 -1.58 -11.18 12.09
CA GLY A 9 -0.39 -11.63 12.79
C GLY A 9 0.86 -11.76 11.91
N ASN A 10 0.74 -11.54 10.60
CA ASN A 10 1.84 -11.70 9.65
C ASN A 10 2.54 -10.37 9.37
N ARG A 11 3.84 -10.48 9.08
CA ARG A 11 4.65 -9.40 8.50
C ARG A 11 4.59 -9.53 6.99
N ILE A 12 4.03 -8.54 6.31
CA ILE A 12 3.86 -8.55 4.85
C ILE A 12 4.66 -7.46 4.18
N TYR A 13 5.27 -7.81 3.06
CA TYR A 13 5.97 -6.86 2.21
C TYR A 13 5.01 -6.31 1.15
N LEU A 14 4.92 -4.99 1.03
CA LEU A 14 4.20 -4.33 -0.05
C LEU A 14 5.17 -3.76 -1.08
N ASP A 15 4.95 -4.15 -2.34
CA ASP A 15 5.66 -3.62 -3.49
C ASP A 15 5.14 -2.21 -3.88
N SER A 16 5.89 -1.51 -4.71
CA SER A 16 5.65 -0.12 -5.12
C SER A 16 4.30 0.10 -5.78
N ASN A 17 3.82 -0.89 -6.54
CA ASN A 17 2.50 -0.83 -7.19
C ASN A 17 1.35 -0.63 -6.18
N ILE A 18 1.41 -1.26 -5.01
CA ILE A 18 0.37 -1.14 -3.98
C ILE A 18 0.31 0.28 -3.42
N TRP A 19 1.48 0.87 -3.14
CA TRP A 19 1.59 2.25 -2.71
C TRP A 19 1.11 3.24 -3.77
N ILE A 20 1.46 2.99 -5.03
CA ILE A 20 0.96 3.75 -6.18
C ILE A 20 -0.56 3.73 -6.24
N TYR A 21 -1.19 2.54 -6.13
CA TYR A 21 -2.64 2.43 -6.22
C TYR A 21 -3.36 3.12 -5.06
N ALA A 22 -2.76 3.09 -3.87
CA ALA A 22 -3.26 3.82 -2.71
C ALA A 22 -3.18 5.33 -2.95
N LEU A 23 -2.03 5.85 -3.41
CA LEU A 23 -1.82 7.29 -3.63
C LEU A 23 -2.69 7.86 -4.75
N GLU A 24 -2.89 7.10 -5.83
CA GLU A 24 -3.70 7.53 -6.98
C GLU A 24 -5.20 7.25 -6.83
N ASN A 25 -5.62 6.70 -5.69
CA ASN A 25 -7.02 6.35 -5.41
C ASN A 25 -7.65 5.50 -6.52
N VAL A 26 -6.95 4.45 -6.98
CA VAL A 26 -7.46 3.55 -8.02
C VAL A 26 -8.74 2.87 -7.51
N PRO A 27 -9.92 3.09 -8.13
CA PRO A 27 -11.21 2.67 -7.57
C PRO A 27 -11.33 1.17 -7.32
N GLU A 28 -10.72 0.36 -8.19
CA GLU A 28 -10.76 -1.10 -8.13
C GLU A 28 -10.10 -1.67 -6.86
N TYR A 29 -9.12 -0.95 -6.28
CA TYR A 29 -8.35 -1.41 -5.12
C TYR A 29 -8.65 -0.63 -3.84
N SER A 30 -9.33 0.52 -3.93
CA SER A 30 -9.51 1.44 -2.81
C SER A 30 -10.09 0.76 -1.56
N SER A 31 -11.22 0.05 -1.68
CA SER A 31 -11.85 -0.62 -0.53
C SER A 31 -10.97 -1.72 0.09
N LEU A 32 -10.21 -2.44 -0.73
CA LEU A 32 -9.29 -3.47 -0.26
C LEU A 32 -8.11 -2.86 0.50
N LEU A 33 -7.53 -1.79 -0.04
CA LEU A 33 -6.36 -1.12 0.54
C LEU A 33 -6.72 -0.39 1.84
N VAL A 34 -7.89 0.23 1.92
CA VAL A 34 -8.41 0.81 3.17
C VAL A 34 -8.49 -0.27 4.25
N ALA A 35 -9.14 -1.40 3.97
CA ALA A 35 -9.26 -2.49 4.93
C ALA A 35 -7.90 -3.10 5.33
N LEU A 36 -6.93 -3.12 4.41
CA LEU A 36 -5.57 -3.59 4.69
C LEU A 36 -4.82 -2.63 5.62
N PHE A 37 -4.90 -1.33 5.37
CA PHE A 37 -4.22 -0.32 6.19
C PHE A 37 -4.85 -0.17 7.57
N GLU A 38 -6.18 -0.28 7.70
CA GLU A 38 -6.84 -0.33 9.02
C GLU A 38 -6.33 -1.49 9.88
N LEU A 39 -6.04 -2.65 9.28
CA LEU A 39 -5.44 -3.80 9.99
C LEU A 39 -3.99 -3.55 10.40
N ALA A 40 -3.24 -2.76 9.64
CA ALA A 40 -1.90 -2.36 10.03
C ALA A 40 -1.96 -1.35 11.18
N GLU A 41 -2.83 -0.35 11.08
CA GLU A 41 -3.01 0.70 12.08
C GLU A 41 -3.46 0.16 13.43
N ASN A 42 -4.37 -0.82 13.45
CA ASN A 42 -4.83 -1.45 14.68
C ASN A 42 -3.87 -2.54 15.22
N GLY A 43 -2.70 -2.72 14.60
CA GLY A 43 -1.68 -3.69 15.01
C GLY A 43 -2.02 -5.14 14.68
N SER A 44 -3.08 -5.41 13.91
CA SER A 44 -3.43 -6.77 13.49
C SER A 44 -2.46 -7.36 12.47
N LEU A 45 -1.64 -6.55 11.80
CA LEU A 45 -0.55 -7.01 10.93
C LEU A 45 0.58 -5.97 10.88
N THR A 46 1.74 -6.37 10.39
CA THR A 46 2.86 -5.45 10.17
C THR A 46 3.15 -5.32 8.68
N ILE A 47 3.01 -4.12 8.14
CA ILE A 47 3.41 -3.80 6.77
C ILE A 47 4.88 -3.37 6.77
N ILE A 48 5.65 -3.93 5.86
CA ILE A 48 7.01 -3.48 5.55
C ILE A 48 7.15 -3.20 4.06
N THR A 49 8.15 -2.39 3.75
CA THR A 49 8.57 -2.09 2.38
C THR A 49 10.08 -1.83 2.36
N SER A 50 10.67 -1.70 1.18
CA SER A 50 12.08 -1.35 1.03
C SER A 50 12.27 0.14 0.74
N GLU A 51 13.48 0.64 0.99
CA GLU A 51 13.90 1.99 0.60
C GLU A 51 13.85 2.18 -0.93
N LEU A 52 14.07 1.11 -1.69
CA LEU A 52 13.92 1.12 -3.15
C LEU A 52 12.47 1.38 -3.55
N THR A 53 11.52 0.65 -2.95
CA THR A 53 10.09 0.88 -3.17
C THR A 53 9.69 2.31 -2.80
N LEU A 54 10.17 2.83 -1.67
CA LEU A 54 9.92 4.21 -1.29
C LEU A 54 10.45 5.19 -2.35
N SER A 55 11.64 4.96 -2.90
CA SER A 55 12.22 5.80 -3.95
C SER A 55 11.38 5.81 -5.23
N GLU A 56 10.88 4.66 -5.66
CA GLU A 56 10.01 4.54 -6.84
C GLU A 56 8.69 5.28 -6.67
N VAL A 57 8.08 5.16 -5.49
CA VAL A 57 6.82 5.81 -5.13
C VAL A 57 7.00 7.33 -5.04
N LEU A 58 8.08 7.80 -4.41
CA LEU A 58 8.35 9.23 -4.22
C LEU A 58 8.80 9.95 -5.50
N VAL A 59 9.27 9.25 -6.52
CA VAL A 59 9.63 9.84 -7.82
C VAL A 59 8.38 10.18 -8.65
N ARG A 60 7.22 9.57 -8.34
CA ARG A 60 5.95 9.76 -9.05
C ARG A 60 5.09 10.90 -8.49
N PRO A 61 5.67 12.09 -8.27
CA PRO A 61 4.99 13.33 -8.65
C PRO A 61 5.90 14.34 -9.39
N MET A 62 7.06 13.96 -9.94
CA MET A 62 7.83 14.88 -10.80
C MET A 62 7.42 14.83 -12.29
N ALA A 63 6.80 13.75 -12.76
CA ALA A 63 6.36 13.65 -14.15
C ALA A 63 5.13 14.53 -14.48
N LEU A 64 4.41 15.03 -13.47
CA LEU A 64 3.31 15.98 -13.62
C LEU A 64 3.74 17.45 -13.44
N LEU A 65 5.02 17.73 -13.12
CA LEU A 65 5.55 19.09 -12.99
C LEU A 65 5.83 19.78 -14.34
N HIS A 66 5.53 19.13 -15.47
CA HIS A 66 5.64 19.68 -16.84
C HIS A 66 4.34 19.59 -17.65
N LYS A 67 3.16 19.70 -17.03
CA LYS A 67 1.92 20.02 -17.75
C LYS A 67 1.25 21.25 -17.18
#